data_AF-A0A522P334-F1
#
_entry.id   AF-A0A522P334-F1
#
_cell.length_a   1.000
_cell.length_b   1.000
_cell.length_c   1.000
_cell.angle_alpha   90.00
_cell.angle_beta   90.00
_cell.angle_gamma   90.00
#
_symmetry.space_group_name_H-M   'P 1'
#
loop_
_entity.id
_entity.type
_entity.pdbx_description
1 polymer ?
#
loop_
_entity_poly.entity_id
_entity_poly.type
_entity_poly.pdbx_seq_one_letter_code
_entity_poly.pdbx_strand_id
1 'polypeptide(L)'
;MPICPQCDLELDWCEHGLQATQKERASSATLLISPRGMAHFAGCPHKGDDDDDFALWATLEAPAAWSRLGNGEEIPATGGQRPDLVASPRCSNCIEHGPWS
;
A
#
# COMPACT_ATOMS: atom_id res chain seq x y z
N MET A 1 -16.28 -22.25 3.16
CA MET A 1 -15.62 -20.99 2.79
C MET A 1 -16.71 -19.97 2.43
N PRO A 2 -16.50 -18.66 2.63
CA PRO A 2 -17.51 -17.66 2.29
C PRO A 2 -17.72 -17.58 0.76
N ILE A 3 -18.98 -17.41 0.35
CA ILE A 3 -19.41 -17.36 -1.07
C ILE A 3 -19.74 -15.90 -1.45
N CYS A 4 -19.37 -15.50 -2.66
CA CYS A 4 -19.67 -14.19 -3.20
C CYS A 4 -21.16 -14.05 -3.55
N PRO A 5 -21.89 -13.06 -3.01
CA PRO A 5 -23.32 -12.86 -3.30
C PRO A 5 -23.60 -12.34 -4.71
N GLN A 6 -22.56 -11.97 -5.48
CA GLN A 6 -22.69 -11.38 -6.80
C GLN A 6 -22.46 -12.39 -7.93
N CYS A 7 -21.74 -13.48 -7.67
CA CYS A 7 -21.37 -14.45 -8.71
C CYS A 7 -21.34 -15.91 -8.23
N ASP A 8 -21.78 -16.19 -7.00
CA ASP A 8 -21.93 -17.55 -6.42
C ASP A 8 -20.64 -18.41 -6.40
N LEU A 9 -19.48 -17.79 -6.59
CA LEU A 9 -18.16 -18.41 -6.46
C LEU A 9 -17.57 -18.17 -5.07
N GLU A 10 -16.64 -19.02 -4.64
CA GLU A 10 -15.88 -18.82 -3.40
C GLU A 10 -15.09 -17.50 -3.45
N LEU A 11 -15.08 -16.74 -2.34
CA LEU A 11 -14.45 -15.41 -2.31
C LEU A 11 -12.96 -15.44 -2.69
N ASP A 12 -12.26 -16.52 -2.35
CA ASP A 12 -10.84 -16.71 -2.70
C ASP A 12 -10.60 -16.95 -4.20
N TRP A 13 -11.65 -17.23 -4.98
CA TRP A 13 -11.56 -17.63 -6.38
C TRP A 13 -12.24 -16.67 -7.35
N CYS A 14 -13.11 -15.80 -6.84
CA CYS A 14 -13.81 -14.83 -7.67
C CYS A 14 -13.13 -13.46 -7.64
N GLU A 15 -13.22 -12.71 -8.75
CA GLU A 15 -12.61 -11.38 -8.87
C GLU A 15 -13.12 -10.40 -7.80
N HIS A 16 -14.38 -10.53 -7.36
CA HIS A 16 -14.97 -9.65 -6.35
C HIS A 16 -14.37 -9.88 -4.97
N GLY A 17 -14.18 -11.14 -4.58
CA GLY A 17 -13.61 -11.51 -3.29
C GLY A 17 -12.10 -11.28 -3.25
N LEU A 18 -11.40 -11.53 -4.36
CA LEU A 18 -10.00 -11.16 -4.53
C LEU A 18 -9.80 -9.64 -4.43
N GLN A 19 -10.65 -8.83 -5.09
CA GLN A 19 -10.61 -7.37 -4.99
C GLN A 19 -10.98 -6.87 -3.59
N ALA A 20 -11.96 -7.47 -2.92
CA ALA A 20 -12.34 -7.10 -1.55
C ALA A 20 -11.18 -7.37 -0.58
N THR A 21 -10.60 -8.56 -0.66
CA THR A 21 -9.42 -8.94 0.13
C THR A 21 -8.24 -8.00 -0.12
N GLN A 22 -7.97 -7.64 -1.37
CA GLN A 22 -6.93 -6.66 -1.70
C GLN A 22 -7.23 -5.27 -1.12
N LYS A 23 -8.49 -4.81 -1.18
CA LYS A 23 -8.92 -3.53 -0.58
C LYS A 23 -8.79 -3.54 0.93
N GLU A 24 -9.18 -4.62 1.59
CA GLU A 24 -9.04 -4.78 3.04
C GLU A 24 -7.57 -4.75 3.45
N ARG A 25 -6.74 -5.55 2.78
CA ARG A 25 -5.28 -5.54 3.00
C ARG A 25 -4.67 -4.17 2.78
N ALA A 26 -5.05 -3.47 1.70
CA ALA A 26 -4.55 -2.12 1.43
C ALA A 26 -5.03 -1.09 2.46
N SER A 27 -6.21 -1.29 3.05
CA SER A 27 -6.78 -0.38 4.05
C SER A 27 -6.12 -0.51 5.42
N SER A 28 -5.59 -1.71 5.73
CA SER A 28 -4.87 -2.01 6.97
C SER A 28 -3.35 -2.08 6.82
N ALA A 29 -2.82 -1.93 5.61
CA ALA A 29 -1.39 -2.05 5.38
C ALA A 29 -0.62 -0.85 5.94
N THR A 30 0.46 -1.14 6.66
CA THR A 30 1.51 -0.16 6.92
C THR A 30 2.22 0.15 5.60
N LEU A 31 2.27 1.43 5.25
CA LEU A 31 2.98 1.90 4.07
C LEU A 31 4.38 2.39 4.46
N LEU A 32 5.30 2.28 3.50
CA LEU A 32 6.63 2.87 3.58
C LEU A 32 6.67 4.08 2.64
N ILE A 33 7.33 5.15 3.09
CA ILE A 33 7.54 6.35 2.29
C ILE A 33 9.02 6.40 1.91
N SER A 34 9.30 6.39 0.61
CA SER A 34 10.66 6.53 0.12
C SER A 34 11.18 7.96 0.32
N PRO A 35 12.51 8.20 0.27
CA PRO A 35 13.09 9.55 0.33
C PRO A 35 12.52 10.54 -0.69
N ARG A 36 11.92 10.04 -1.78
CA ARG A 36 11.27 10.83 -2.84
C ARG A 36 9.80 11.14 -2.57
N GLY A 37 9.27 10.75 -1.41
CA GLY A 37 7.87 10.95 -1.04
C GLY A 37 6.89 9.98 -1.72
N MET A 38 7.36 8.85 -2.23
CA MET A 38 6.51 7.83 -2.86
C MET A 38 6.07 6.79 -1.82
N ALA A 39 4.78 6.42 -1.83
CA ALA A 39 4.25 5.39 -0.96
C ALA A 39 4.37 3.99 -1.57
N HIS A 40 4.85 3.05 -0.76
CA HIS A 40 5.03 1.64 -1.08
C HIS A 40 4.32 0.75 -0.04
N PHE A 41 3.80 -0.40 -0.47
CA PHE A 41 3.51 -1.48 0.46
C PHE A 41 4.82 -2.13 0.93
N ALA A 42 4.83 -2.64 2.16
CA ALA A 42 5.89 -3.51 2.62
C ALA A 42 6.06 -4.71 1.66
N GLY A 43 7.30 -5.05 1.31
CA GLY A 43 7.61 -6.14 0.38
C GLY A 43 7.55 -5.77 -1.11
N CYS A 44 7.34 -4.50 -1.46
CA CYS A 44 7.49 -4.05 -2.85
C CYS A 44 8.90 -4.40 -3.36
N PRO A 45 9.05 -5.05 -4.54
CA PRO A 45 10.36 -5.26 -5.13
C PRO A 45 10.91 -3.88 -5.55
N HIS A 46 11.85 -3.35 -4.76
CA HIS A 46 12.40 -2.03 -4.97
C HIS A 46 13.25 -2.00 -6.23
N LYS A 47 12.96 -1.05 -7.14
CA LYS A 47 13.76 -0.77 -8.33
C LYS A 47 14.15 0.70 -8.48
N GLY A 48 13.93 1.52 -7.45
CA GLY A 48 13.94 2.99 -7.60
C GLY A 48 14.77 3.80 -6.61
N ASP A 49 15.19 3.22 -5.48
CA ASP A 49 16.02 3.89 -4.49
C ASP A 49 17.14 2.92 -4.10
N ASP A 50 18.38 3.37 -4.24
CA ASP A 50 19.67 2.70 -3.92
C ASP A 50 19.85 2.44 -2.40
N ASP A 51 18.76 2.26 -1.67
CA ASP A 51 18.73 2.12 -0.21
C ASP A 51 18.15 0.74 0.15
N ASP A 52 18.99 -0.30 0.02
CA ASP A 52 18.65 -1.70 0.35
C ASP A 52 18.23 -1.86 1.83
N ASP A 53 18.69 -0.97 2.70
CA ASP A 53 18.50 -1.03 4.15
C ASP A 53 17.29 -0.23 4.68
N PHE A 54 16.53 0.46 3.81
CA PHE A 54 15.41 1.33 4.18
C PHE A 54 15.74 2.42 5.22
N ALA A 55 17.03 2.69 5.43
CA ALA A 55 17.52 3.59 6.47
C ALA A 55 16.99 5.02 6.30
N LEU A 56 16.68 5.41 5.06
CA LEU A 56 16.17 6.75 4.72
C LEU A 56 14.65 6.78 4.52
N TRP A 57 13.93 5.73 4.88
CA TRP A 57 12.49 5.62 4.66
C TRP A 57 11.70 5.98 5.92
N ALA A 58 10.47 6.42 5.71
CA ALA A 58 9.51 6.68 6.78
C ALA A 58 8.37 5.66 6.77
N THR A 59 7.64 5.55 7.87
CA THR A 59 6.43 4.74 7.94
C THR A 59 5.18 5.61 7.91
N LEU A 60 4.13 5.07 7.30
CA LEU A 60 2.81 5.66 7.25
C LEU A 60 1.76 4.63 7.68
N GLU A 61 1.24 4.86 8.88
CA GLU A 61 0.27 4.04 9.61
C GLU A 61 -1.00 4.86 9.81
N ALA A 62 -1.58 5.33 8.70
CA ALA A 62 -2.87 6.01 8.72
C ALA A 62 -3.95 5.10 8.14
N PRO A 63 -5.16 5.08 8.74
CA PRO A 63 -6.27 4.32 8.20
C PRO A 63 -6.59 4.77 6.77
N ALA A 64 -6.78 3.81 5.87
CA ALA A 64 -7.05 4.04 4.46
C ALA A 64 -6.01 4.94 3.75
N ALA A 65 -4.77 4.98 4.23
CA ALA A 65 -3.70 5.80 3.65
C ALA A 65 -3.53 5.55 2.14
N TRP A 66 -3.55 4.28 1.73
CA TRP A 66 -3.42 3.92 0.32
C TRP A 66 -4.53 4.51 -0.56
N SER A 67 -5.78 4.47 -0.09
CA SER A 67 -6.93 5.04 -0.80
C SER A 67 -6.87 6.56 -0.84
N ARG A 68 -6.48 7.21 0.27
CA ARG A 68 -6.32 8.67 0.35
C ARG A 68 -5.26 9.20 -0.61
N LEU A 69 -4.10 8.54 -0.67
CA LEU A 69 -3.05 8.83 -1.65
C LEU A 69 -3.56 8.62 -3.09
N GLY A 70 -4.38 7.59 -3.31
CA GLY A 70 -5.03 7.37 -4.61
C GLY A 70 -5.99 8.47 -5.04
N ASN A 71 -6.52 9.24 -4.09
CA ASN A 71 -7.36 10.40 -4.32
C ASN A 71 -6.57 11.72 -4.41
N GLY A 72 -5.23 11.65 -4.39
CA GLY A 72 -4.35 12.81 -4.49
C GLY A 72 -4.10 13.54 -3.18
N GLU A 73 -4.44 12.93 -2.04
CA GLU A 73 -4.13 13.50 -0.74
C GLU A 73 -2.65 13.31 -0.37
N GLU A 74 -2.03 14.34 0.18
CA GLU A 74 -0.67 14.26 0.71
C GLU A 74 -0.71 13.91 2.21
N ILE A 75 0.02 12.87 2.60
CA ILE A 75 -0.05 12.33 3.97
C ILE A 75 1.34 12.34 4.61
N PRO A 76 1.54 13.05 5.72
CA PRO A 76 2.82 13.07 6.42
C PRO A 76 3.12 11.70 7.02
N ALA A 77 4.41 11.40 7.14
CA ALA A 77 4.89 10.23 7.87
C ALA A 77 4.34 10.20 9.29
N THR A 78 3.99 9.01 9.76
CA THR A 78 3.56 8.77 11.14
C THR A 78 4.69 8.20 12.00
N GLY A 79 5.81 7.78 11.38
CA GLY A 79 6.96 7.22 12.07
C GLY A 79 8.14 6.92 11.13
N GLY A 80 9.03 6.03 11.57
CA GLY A 80 10.27 5.67 10.85
C GLY A 80 11.43 6.61 11.15
N GLN A 81 12.50 6.50 10.35
CA GLN A 81 13.74 7.28 10.55
C GLN A 81 13.65 8.70 10.01
N ARG A 82 12.62 9.00 9.21
CA ARG A 82 12.44 10.26 8.49
C ARG A 82 11.02 10.82 8.65
N PRO A 83 10.67 11.33 9.85
CA PRO A 83 9.33 11.88 10.11
C PRO A 83 9.03 13.15 9.29
N ASP A 84 10.04 13.72 8.63
CA ASP A 84 9.92 14.85 7.71
C ASP A 84 9.34 14.48 6.34
N LEU A 85 9.23 13.19 6.00
CA LEU A 85 8.72 12.77 4.70
C LEU A 85 7.19 12.90 4.62
N VAL A 86 6.74 13.29 3.43
CA VAL A 86 5.32 13.36 3.06
C VAL A 86 5.11 12.46 1.86
N ALA A 87 4.14 11.56 1.97
CA ALA A 87 3.72 10.71 0.86
C ALA A 87 2.75 11.49 -0.03
N SER A 88 2.97 11.47 -1.35
CA SER A 88 2.09 12.12 -2.32
C SER A 88 1.66 11.14 -3.42
N PRO A 89 2.56 10.60 -4.27
CA PRO A 89 2.19 9.55 -5.22
C PRO A 89 2.29 8.14 -4.63
N ARG A 90 1.43 7.24 -5.14
CA ARG A 90 1.55 5.79 -4.97
C ARG A 90 2.57 5.23 -5.94
N CYS A 91 3.36 4.25 -5.51
CA CYS A 91 4.24 3.51 -6.40
C CYS A 91 3.44 2.74 -7.46
N SER A 92 3.76 2.93 -8.75
CA SER A 92 3.07 2.26 -9.86
C SER A 92 3.10 0.74 -9.74
N ASN A 93 4.24 0.17 -9.36
CA ASN A 93 4.37 -1.28 -9.19
C ASN A 93 3.48 -1.80 -8.03
N CYS A 94 3.32 -1.00 -6.97
CA CYS A 94 2.39 -1.30 -5.88
C CYS A 94 0.92 -1.16 -6.31
N ILE A 95 0.62 -0.27 -7.26
CA ILE A 95 -0.73 -0.15 -7.85
C ILE A 95 -1.06 -1.38 -8.68
N GLU A 96 -0.08 -1.91 -9.42
CA GLU A 96 -0.28 -3.04 -10.34
C GLU A 96 -0.25 -4.40 -9.64
N HIS A 97 0.55 -4.55 -8.57
CA HIS A 97 0.87 -5.85 -7.98
C HIS A 97 0.73 -5.94 -6.47
N GLY A 98 0.56 -4.81 -5.78
CA GLY A 98 0.43 -4.77 -4.33
C GLY A 98 -1.04 -4.86 -3.87
N PRO A 99 -1.28 -5.11 -2.57
CA PRO A 99 -0.30 -5.51 -1.56
C PRO A 99 0.16 -6.97 -1.74
N TRP A 100 1.46 -7.22 -1.61
CA TRP A 100 2.02 -8.58 -1.60
C TRP A 100 1.53 -9.33 -0.36
N SER A 101 1.24 -10.62 -0.52
CA SER A 101 0.70 -11.51 0.53
C SER A 101 1.77 -12.24 1.30
#